data_AF-K2DE24-F1
#
_entry.id   AF-K2DE24-F1
#
_cell.length_a   1.000
_cell.length_b   1.000
_cell.length_c   1.000
_cell.angle_alpha   90.00
_cell.angle_beta   90.00
_cell.angle_gamma   90.00
#
_symmetry.space_group_name_H-M   'P 1'
#
loop_
_entity.id
_entity.type
_entity.pdbx_description
1 polymer ?
#
loop_
_entity_poly.entity_id
_entity_poly.type
_entity_poly.pdbx_seq_one_letter_code
_entity_poly.pdbx_strand_id
1 'polypeptide(L)'
;MIIDHLKNAHLYYKLDKNIAIAFKFLEETDLFSLKSGKYEIEGDKIFAIAQDYVTKPKHIALWEAHTRYIDIQCIIKGKELIGYTNVENLKPDIDYDSDKDIQFLKGEGDFLKMSAGMFMILMPHDAHMPSISINHAAYVKKVVIKVEA
;
A
#
# COMPACT_ATOMS: atom_id res chain seq x y z
N MET A 1 -6.04 5.13 -8.67
CA MET A 1 -6.09 3.86 -7.89
C MET A 1 -6.65 2.68 -8.69
N ILE A 2 -6.03 1.50 -8.56
CA ILE A 2 -6.56 0.19 -9.05
C ILE A 2 -6.69 -0.76 -7.85
N ILE A 3 -7.76 -1.57 -7.80
CA ILE A 3 -7.99 -2.59 -6.78
C ILE A 3 -8.43 -3.90 -7.45
N ASP A 4 -7.77 -5.01 -7.11
CA ASP A 4 -8.13 -6.33 -7.65
C ASP A 4 -7.56 -7.45 -6.76
N HIS A 5 -7.74 -8.70 -7.18
CA HIS A 5 -7.11 -9.88 -6.61
C HIS A 5 -5.77 -10.19 -7.29
N LEU A 6 -4.79 -10.66 -6.52
CA LEU A 6 -3.45 -11.00 -7.01
C LEU A 6 -3.48 -12.03 -8.14
N LYS A 7 -4.45 -12.95 -8.16
CA LYS A 7 -4.64 -13.91 -9.28
C LYS A 7 -4.87 -13.23 -10.65
N ASN A 8 -5.31 -11.96 -10.64
CA ASN A 8 -5.56 -11.15 -11.82
C ASN A 8 -4.38 -10.21 -12.15
N ALA A 9 -3.26 -10.29 -11.42
CA ALA A 9 -2.11 -9.40 -11.59
C ALA A 9 -1.60 -9.33 -13.03
N HIS A 10 -1.62 -10.45 -13.75
CA HIS A 10 -1.25 -10.56 -15.17
C HIS A 10 -1.98 -9.56 -16.10
N LEU A 11 -3.18 -9.10 -15.74
CA LEU A 11 -3.91 -8.09 -16.51
C LEU A 11 -3.23 -6.70 -16.48
N TYR A 12 -2.38 -6.46 -15.48
CA TYR A 12 -1.79 -5.16 -15.19
C TYR A 12 -0.31 -5.06 -15.56
N TYR A 13 0.30 -6.13 -16.09
CA TYR A 13 1.75 -6.15 -16.46
C TYR A 13 2.11 -5.18 -17.58
N LYS A 14 1.12 -4.71 -18.32
CA LYS A 14 1.31 -3.74 -19.41
C LYS A 14 1.18 -2.28 -18.97
N LEU A 15 0.84 -2.02 -17.70
CA LEU A 15 0.77 -0.65 -17.18
C LEU A 15 2.15 0.00 -17.17
N ASP A 16 3.12 -0.72 -16.62
CA ASP A 16 4.52 -0.31 -16.58
C ASP A 16 5.41 -1.54 -16.33
N LYS A 17 6.65 -1.50 -16.81
CA LYS A 17 7.60 -2.62 -16.65
C LYS A 17 8.00 -2.87 -15.19
N ASN A 18 8.12 -1.82 -14.37
CA ASN A 18 8.48 -1.92 -12.97
C ASN A 18 7.31 -2.45 -12.14
N ILE A 19 6.08 -2.07 -12.50
CA ILE A 19 4.86 -2.68 -11.94
C ILE A 19 4.81 -4.19 -12.25
N ALA A 20 5.19 -4.61 -13.46
CA ALA A 20 5.26 -6.03 -13.80
C ALA A 20 6.31 -6.78 -12.96
N ILE A 21 7.48 -6.17 -12.71
CA ILE A 21 8.52 -6.73 -11.82
C ILE A 21 8.00 -6.86 -10.39
N ALA A 22 7.31 -5.83 -9.88
CA ALA A 22 6.69 -5.86 -8.55
C ALA A 22 5.68 -7.01 -8.41
N PHE A 23 4.80 -7.22 -9.40
CA PHE A 23 3.86 -8.34 -9.34
C PHE A 23 4.54 -9.71 -9.43
N LYS A 24 5.57 -9.85 -10.27
CA LYS A 24 6.37 -11.10 -10.30
C LYS A 24 6.97 -11.41 -8.93
N PHE A 25 7.50 -10.42 -8.22
CA PHE A 25 7.97 -10.63 -6.85
C PHE A 25 6.85 -11.15 -5.93
N LEU A 26 5.64 -10.59 -6.01
CA LEU A 26 4.49 -11.06 -5.22
C LEU A 26 4.06 -12.49 -5.58
N GLU A 27 4.21 -12.92 -6.83
CA GLU A 27 3.81 -14.25 -7.29
C GLU A 27 4.87 -15.33 -7.01
N GLU A 28 6.15 -14.98 -7.11
CA GLU A 28 7.27 -15.93 -7.05
C GLU A 28 7.86 -16.09 -5.62
N THR A 29 7.52 -15.18 -4.70
CA THR A 29 8.02 -15.19 -3.31
C THR A 29 7.04 -15.90 -2.38
N ASP A 30 7.55 -16.67 -1.41
CA ASP A 30 6.72 -17.17 -0.30
C ASP A 30 6.40 -16.03 0.69
N LEU A 31 5.34 -15.28 0.38
CA LEU A 31 4.93 -14.10 1.16
C LEU A 31 4.49 -14.44 2.59
N PHE A 32 4.11 -15.69 2.87
CA PHE A 32 3.69 -16.10 4.21
C PHE A 32 4.89 -16.22 5.17
N SER A 33 6.06 -16.60 4.67
CA SER A 33 7.28 -16.76 5.48
C SER A 33 8.16 -15.52 5.56
N LEU A 34 7.90 -14.48 4.74
CA LEU A 34 8.60 -13.20 4.82
C LEU A 34 8.49 -12.60 6.23
N LYS A 35 9.64 -12.26 6.82
CA LYS A 35 9.69 -11.53 8.09
C LYS A 35 9.39 -10.06 7.84
N SER A 36 8.88 -9.35 8.84
CA SER A 36 8.73 -7.90 8.73
C SER A 36 10.08 -7.23 8.44
N GLY A 37 10.13 -6.34 7.44
CA GLY A 37 11.36 -5.70 7.00
C GLY A 37 11.32 -5.22 5.55
N LYS A 38 12.43 -4.59 5.13
CA LYS A 38 12.65 -4.14 3.75
C LYS A 38 13.42 -5.20 2.97
N TYR A 39 12.98 -5.46 1.73
CA TYR A 39 13.58 -6.38 0.78
C TYR A 39 13.80 -5.64 -0.53
N GLU A 40 15.04 -5.54 -0.98
CA GLU A 40 15.36 -4.92 -2.27
C GLU A 40 15.00 -5.87 -3.41
N ILE A 41 14.39 -5.32 -4.47
CA ILE A 41 14.04 -6.05 -5.69
C ILE A 41 14.91 -5.52 -6.84
N GLU A 42 14.93 -4.21 -7.04
CA GLU A 42 15.83 -3.49 -7.96
C GLU A 42 16.41 -2.24 -7.29
N GLY A 43 17.27 -2.45 -6.28
CA GLY A 43 17.91 -1.37 -5.52
C GLY A 43 16.88 -0.46 -4.86
N ASP A 44 16.99 0.85 -5.07
CA ASP A 44 16.01 1.83 -4.55
C ASP A 44 14.79 2.02 -5.45
N LYS A 45 14.85 1.59 -6.72
CA LYS A 45 13.75 1.77 -7.69
C LYS A 45 12.55 0.91 -7.37
N ILE A 46 12.80 -0.31 -6.91
CA ILE A 46 11.76 -1.27 -6.54
C ILE A 46 12.19 -2.01 -5.28
N PHE A 47 11.38 -1.90 -4.23
CA PHE A 47 11.61 -2.65 -3.00
C PHE A 47 10.29 -2.98 -2.30
N ALA A 48 10.27 -4.13 -1.62
CA ALA A 48 9.14 -4.58 -0.83
C ALA A 48 9.36 -4.23 0.65
N ILE A 49 8.27 -3.86 1.31
CA ILE A 49 8.19 -3.72 2.77
C ILE A 49 7.16 -4.75 3.25
N ALA A 50 7.64 -5.83 3.87
CA ALA A 50 6.77 -6.79 4.54
C ALA A 50 6.44 -6.29 5.96
N GLN A 51 5.18 -6.39 6.34
CA GLN A 51 4.68 -5.86 7.62
C GLN A 51 3.71 -6.83 8.27
N ASP A 52 3.87 -6.99 9.58
CA ASP A 52 2.97 -7.71 10.48
C ASP A 52 2.50 -6.73 11.56
N TYR A 53 1.19 -6.51 11.69
CA TYR A 53 0.64 -5.57 12.67
C TYR A 53 -0.78 -5.93 13.09
N VAL A 54 -1.24 -5.26 14.14
CA VAL A 54 -2.64 -5.23 14.54
C VAL A 54 -3.26 -3.94 14.01
N THR A 55 -4.39 -4.07 13.31
CA THR A 55 -5.11 -2.91 12.76
C THR A 55 -5.55 -1.94 13.85
N LYS A 56 -5.58 -0.65 13.50
CA LYS A 56 -5.87 0.47 14.42
C LYS A 56 -7.23 1.09 14.15
N PRO A 57 -7.88 1.72 15.15
CA PRO A 57 -9.12 2.45 14.91
C PRO A 57 -8.87 3.67 14.01
N LYS A 58 -9.87 4.02 13.19
CA LYS A 58 -9.78 5.12 12.20
C LYS A 58 -9.32 6.45 12.79
N HIS A 59 -9.74 6.80 14.00
CA HIS A 59 -9.44 8.11 14.61
C HIS A 59 -7.96 8.33 14.96
N ILE A 60 -7.12 7.29 14.95
CA ILE A 60 -5.66 7.41 15.09
C ILE A 60 -4.91 7.02 13.81
N ALA A 61 -5.62 6.77 12.71
CA ALA A 61 -5.04 6.56 11.40
C ALA A 61 -4.85 7.93 10.71
N LEU A 62 -3.82 8.01 9.85
CA LEU A 62 -3.42 9.24 9.17
C LEU A 62 -3.54 9.04 7.67
N TRP A 63 -3.99 10.07 6.98
CA TRP A 63 -3.85 10.11 5.53
C TRP A 63 -2.39 10.35 5.19
N GLU A 64 -1.88 9.58 4.24
CA GLU A 64 -0.54 9.70 3.69
C GLU A 64 -0.58 9.76 2.16
N ALA A 65 0.39 10.46 1.58
CA ALA A 65 0.65 10.47 0.14
C ALA A 65 2.17 10.43 -0.12
N HIS A 66 2.52 9.96 -1.30
CA HIS A 66 3.89 9.75 -1.78
C HIS A 66 4.06 10.51 -3.09
N THR A 67 5.27 10.97 -3.37
CA THR A 67 5.59 11.71 -4.61
C THR A 67 6.54 10.95 -5.51
N ARG A 68 7.45 10.16 -4.92
CA ARG A 68 8.49 9.42 -5.63
C ARG A 68 8.07 8.00 -5.96
N TYR A 69 7.28 7.36 -5.11
CA TYR A 69 6.88 5.97 -5.28
C TYR A 69 5.38 5.79 -5.49
N ILE A 70 5.05 4.86 -6.39
CA ILE A 70 3.78 4.16 -6.47
C ILE A 70 3.78 3.07 -5.39
N ASP A 71 2.65 2.90 -4.72
CA ASP A 71 2.43 1.85 -3.74
C ASP A 71 1.60 0.71 -4.32
N ILE A 72 2.16 -0.50 -4.30
CA ILE A 72 1.40 -1.74 -4.51
C ILE A 72 1.22 -2.44 -3.16
N GLN A 73 0.08 -2.22 -2.52
CA GLN A 73 -0.23 -2.84 -1.22
C GLN A 73 -0.99 -4.15 -1.43
N CYS A 74 -0.46 -5.27 -0.96
CA CYS A 74 -1.07 -6.60 -1.07
C CYS A 74 -1.30 -7.23 0.31
N ILE A 75 -2.54 -7.61 0.61
CA ILE A 75 -2.88 -8.30 1.86
C ILE A 75 -2.57 -9.78 1.74
N ILE A 76 -1.73 -10.31 2.62
CA ILE A 76 -1.32 -11.72 2.63
C ILE A 76 -2.19 -12.51 3.59
N LYS A 77 -2.47 -11.94 4.76
CA LYS A 77 -3.32 -12.55 5.79
C LYS A 77 -4.14 -11.48 6.50
N GLY A 78 -5.37 -11.84 6.86
CA GLY A 78 -6.30 -10.95 7.55
C GLY A 78 -7.06 -10.05 6.58
N LYS A 79 -7.54 -8.92 7.10
CA LYS A 79 -8.34 -7.93 6.39
C LYS A 79 -8.25 -6.57 7.10
N GLU A 80 -8.34 -5.50 6.33
CA GLU A 80 -8.34 -4.13 6.83
C GLU A 80 -9.23 -3.22 5.98
N LEU A 81 -9.51 -2.03 6.48
CA LEU A 81 -9.95 -0.91 5.67
C LEU A 81 -8.73 -0.10 5.24
N ILE A 82 -8.73 0.35 3.99
CA ILE A 82 -7.81 1.36 3.48
C ILE A 82 -8.66 2.53 2.98
N GLY A 83 -8.41 3.71 3.56
CA GLY A 83 -8.99 4.96 3.07
C GLY A 83 -8.36 5.35 1.74
N TYR A 84 -9.12 5.98 0.86
CA TYR A 84 -8.67 6.54 -0.41
C TYR A 84 -9.37 7.86 -0.72
N THR A 85 -8.61 8.82 -1.27
CA THR A 85 -9.13 10.01 -1.95
C THR A 85 -8.05 10.58 -2.87
N ASN A 86 -8.41 11.48 -3.78
CA ASN A 86 -7.40 12.26 -4.49
C ASN A 86 -6.71 13.23 -3.51
N VAL A 87 -5.38 13.32 -3.57
CA VAL A 87 -4.57 14.19 -2.69
C VAL A 87 -5.01 15.65 -2.72
N GLU A 88 -5.53 16.14 -3.85
CA GLU A 88 -6.03 17.52 -4.01
C GLU A 88 -7.27 17.82 -3.14
N ASN A 89 -7.98 16.79 -2.67
CA ASN A 89 -9.13 16.95 -1.76
C ASN A 89 -8.71 17.08 -0.28
N LEU A 90 -7.43 16.88 0.02
CA LEU A 90 -6.91 16.91 1.38
C LEU A 90 -6.09 18.17 1.63
N LYS A 91 -5.88 18.48 2.91
CA LYS A 91 -5.01 19.58 3.34
C LYS A 91 -3.75 19.00 4.00
N PRO A 92 -2.56 19.60 3.79
CA PRO A 92 -1.37 19.27 4.56
C PRO A 92 -1.64 19.36 6.07
N ASP A 93 -1.16 18.35 6.79
CA ASP A 93 -1.14 18.33 8.26
C ASP A 93 0.30 18.31 8.79
N ILE A 94 1.19 17.56 8.14
CA ILE A 94 2.64 17.59 8.36
C ILE A 94 3.32 17.76 6.99
N ASP A 95 4.36 18.57 6.96
CA ASP A 95 5.15 18.82 5.75
C ASP A 95 5.77 17.53 5.19
N TYR A 96 6.03 17.55 3.89
CA TYR A 96 6.61 16.43 3.17
C TYR A 96 8.04 16.13 3.63
N ASP A 97 8.29 14.88 3.99
CA ASP A 97 9.62 14.34 4.33
C ASP A 97 10.18 13.62 3.09
N SER A 98 11.18 14.23 2.45
CA SER A 98 11.79 13.70 1.22
C SER A 98 12.60 12.43 1.43
N ASP A 99 13.13 12.21 2.64
CA ASP A 99 13.94 11.02 2.93
C ASP A 99 13.06 9.78 3.06
N LYS A 100 11.81 9.97 3.50
CA LYS A 100 10.81 8.90 3.66
C LYS A 100 9.77 8.85 2.55
N ASP A 101 9.79 9.81 1.63
CA ASP A 101 8.77 10.04 0.61
C ASP A 101 7.36 10.04 1.19
N ILE A 102 7.08 10.85 2.21
CA ILE A 102 5.76 10.86 2.86
C ILE A 102 5.31 12.27 3.25
N GLN A 103 4.03 12.56 2.99
CA GLN A 103 3.33 13.72 3.52
C GLN A 103 2.10 13.26 4.31
N PHE A 104 1.88 13.80 5.51
CA PHE A 104 0.64 13.55 6.25
C PHE A 104 -0.39 14.62 6.00
N LEU A 105 -1.64 14.19 5.85
CA LEU A 105 -2.74 14.99 5.35
C LEU A 105 -3.96 14.84 6.27
N LYS A 106 -4.91 15.76 6.13
CA LYS A 106 -6.21 15.73 6.81
C LYS A 106 -7.36 16.02 5.86
N GLY A 107 -8.47 15.34 6.11
CA GLY A 107 -9.70 15.45 5.35
C GLY A 107 -10.47 14.14 5.34
N GLU A 108 -11.35 13.99 4.35
CA GLU A 108 -12.25 12.86 4.21
C GLU A 108 -11.98 12.09 2.91
N GLY A 109 -12.51 10.87 2.84
CA GLY A 109 -12.36 9.98 1.70
C GLY A 109 -13.19 8.71 1.87
N ASP A 110 -13.13 7.86 0.86
CA ASP A 110 -13.83 6.58 0.84
C ASP A 110 -13.00 5.50 1.51
N PHE A 111 -13.64 4.44 2.00
CA PHE A 111 -12.97 3.34 2.69
C PHE A 111 -13.28 2.02 2.01
N LEU A 112 -12.23 1.35 1.56
CA LEU A 112 -12.33 0.08 0.85
C LEU A 112 -11.88 -1.05 1.77
N LYS A 113 -12.61 -2.16 1.73
CA LYS A 113 -12.24 -3.37 2.47
C LYS A 113 -11.26 -4.20 1.66
N MET A 114 -10.07 -4.36 2.19
CA MET A 114 -9.00 -5.20 1.65
C MET A 114 -8.90 -6.49 2.43
N SER A 115 -8.90 -7.63 1.75
CA SER A 115 -8.80 -8.97 2.35
C SER A 115 -7.66 -9.75 1.72
N ALA A 116 -7.23 -10.83 2.37
CA ALA A 116 -6.15 -11.69 1.88
C ALA A 116 -6.30 -12.05 0.37
N GLY A 117 -5.21 -11.89 -0.38
CA GLY A 117 -5.14 -12.09 -1.82
C GLY A 117 -5.61 -10.88 -2.64
N MET A 118 -5.98 -9.76 -2.04
CA MET A 118 -6.27 -8.50 -2.73
C MET A 118 -5.05 -7.58 -2.74
N PHE A 119 -4.91 -6.81 -3.81
CA PHE A 119 -3.94 -5.73 -3.93
C PHE A 119 -4.60 -4.40 -4.30
N MET A 120 -3.91 -3.30 -3.99
CA MET A 120 -4.19 -1.96 -4.50
C MET A 120 -2.93 -1.37 -5.13
N ILE A 121 -3.08 -0.69 -6.28
CA ILE A 121 -2.06 0.19 -6.85
C ILE A 121 -2.49 1.63 -6.57
N LEU A 122 -1.64 2.36 -5.89
CA LEU A 122 -1.83 3.74 -5.43
C LEU A 122 -0.73 4.62 -6.06
N MET A 123 -1.14 5.49 -6.97
CA MET A 123 -0.27 6.46 -7.64
C MET A 123 0.03 7.65 -6.72
N PRO A 124 0.98 8.54 -7.08
CA PRO A 124 1.29 9.73 -6.26
C PRO A 124 0.10 10.64 -5.91
N HIS A 125 -0.93 10.68 -6.76
CA HIS A 125 -2.15 11.46 -6.52
C HIS A 125 -3.19 10.72 -5.66
N ASP A 126 -2.97 9.43 -5.35
CA ASP A 126 -3.86 8.58 -4.57
C ASP A 126 -3.47 8.64 -3.07
N ALA A 127 -3.95 9.66 -2.36
CA ALA A 127 -3.80 9.71 -0.91
C ALA A 127 -4.57 8.56 -0.26
N HIS A 128 -3.96 7.93 0.74
CA HIS A 128 -4.51 6.74 1.36
C HIS A 128 -4.33 6.72 2.87
N MET A 129 -5.14 5.90 3.55
CA MET A 129 -5.11 5.74 5.01
C MET A 129 -5.18 4.25 5.35
N PRO A 130 -4.05 3.54 5.45
CA PRO A 130 -4.04 2.09 5.58
C PRO A 130 -4.20 1.61 7.02
N SER A 131 -4.24 0.27 7.18
CA SER A 131 -4.14 -0.40 8.49
C SER A 131 -5.31 -0.17 9.44
N ILE A 132 -6.49 0.15 8.92
CA ILE A 132 -7.68 0.45 9.74
C ILE A 132 -8.46 -0.82 10.06
N SER A 133 -8.93 -0.95 11.29
CA SER A 133 -9.81 -2.03 11.73
C SER A 133 -11.21 -1.90 11.13
N ILE A 134 -11.80 -2.99 10.65
CA ILE A 134 -13.20 -2.99 10.16
C ILE A 134 -14.18 -2.85 11.34
N ASN A 135 -14.09 -3.75 12.32
CA ASN A 135 -14.97 -3.79 13.50
C ASN A 135 -14.15 -3.74 14.80
N HIS A 136 -13.12 -4.57 14.89
CA HIS A 136 -12.19 -4.66 16.01
C HIS A 136 -10.77 -4.81 15.47
N ALA A 137 -9.81 -4.45 16.31
CA ALA A 137 -8.40 -4.65 16.06
C ALA A 137 -8.11 -6.13 15.74
N ALA A 138 -7.47 -6.36 14.60
CA ALA A 138 -7.18 -7.70 14.10
C ALA A 138 -5.80 -7.73 13.45
N TYR A 139 -5.13 -8.88 13.56
CA TYR A 139 -3.83 -9.10 12.95
C TYR A 139 -3.93 -9.12 11.41
N VAL A 140 -3.00 -8.42 10.77
CA VAL A 140 -2.83 -8.37 9.31
C VAL A 140 -1.35 -8.58 8.99
N LYS A 141 -1.12 -9.37 7.93
CA LYS A 141 0.16 -9.43 7.23
C LYS A 141 -0.02 -8.83 5.85
N LYS A 142 0.81 -7.85 5.48
CA LYS A 142 0.80 -7.26 4.14
C LYS A 142 2.22 -7.08 3.60
N VAL A 143 2.31 -6.95 2.29
CA VAL A 143 3.50 -6.47 1.60
C VAL A 143 3.13 -5.20 0.85
N VAL A 144 3.94 -4.15 1.01
CA VAL A 144 3.85 -2.93 0.21
C VAL A 144 5.07 -2.89 -0.70
N ILE A 145 4.87 -2.96 -2.01
CA ILE A 145 5.97 -2.74 -2.96
C ILE A 145 5.97 -1.26 -3.34
N LYS A 146 7.10 -0.61 -3.12
CA LYS A 146 7.38 0.73 -3.60
C LYS A 146 7.98 0.59 -5.00
N VAL A 147 7.41 1.29 -5.98
CA VAL A 147 7.86 1.32 -7.37
C VAL A 147 8.09 2.77 -7.76
N GLU A 148 9.30 3.14 -8.18
CA GLU A 148 9.60 4.51 -8.60
C GLU A 148 8.64 4.95 -9.72
N ALA A 149 8.01 6.10 -9.52
CA ALA A 149 6.90 6.63 -10.34
C ALA A 149 7.36 7.24 -11.67
#